data_AF-A0A521F917-F1
#
_entry.id   AF-A0A521F917-F1
#
_cell.length_a   1.000
_cell.length_b   1.000
_cell.length_c   1.000
_cell.angle_alpha   90.00
_cell.angle_beta   90.00
_cell.angle_gamma   90.00
#
_symmetry.space_group_name_H-M   'P 1'
#
loop_
_entity.id
_entity.type
_entity.pdbx_description
1 polymer ?
#
loop_
_entity_poly.entity_id
_entity_poly.type
_entity_poly.pdbx_seq_one_letter_code
_entity_poly.pdbx_strand_id
1 'polypeptide(L)' 'MPYGYYELLRTVSMVLFIIYGINSNKKGEELWTFFWFGSAILINPIFKIALGRLLWNVVDIIWAAILVYRSKDR' A
#
# COMPACT_ATOMS: atom_id res chain seq x y z
N MET A 1 -17.80 -13.05 -8.91
CA MET A 1 -17.83 -11.61 -8.53
C MET A 1 -16.94 -10.88 -9.52
N PRO A 2 -17.32 -9.73 -10.09
CA PRO A 2 -16.61 -9.14 -11.23
C PRO A 2 -15.19 -8.75 -10.81
N TYR A 3 -14.23 -9.61 -11.15
CA TYR A 3 -12.82 -9.54 -10.73
C TYR A 3 -12.17 -8.20 -11.10
N GLY A 4 -12.67 -7.54 -12.15
CA GLY A 4 -12.18 -6.24 -12.61
C GLY A 4 -12.25 -5.13 -11.55
N TYR A 5 -13.26 -5.11 -10.66
CA TYR A 5 -13.35 -4.07 -9.64
C TYR A 5 -12.20 -4.15 -8.62
N TYR A 6 -11.87 -5.37 -8.17
CA TYR A 6 -10.77 -5.59 -7.23
C TYR A 6 -9.40 -5.35 -7.87
N GLU A 7 -9.27 -5.62 -9.17
CA GLU A 7 -8.04 -5.38 -9.92
C GLU A 7 -7.79 -3.88 -10.18
N LEU A 8 -8.87 -3.12 -10.44
CA LEU A 8 -8.82 -1.66 -10.49
C LEU A 8 -8.46 -1.05 -9.15
N LEU A 9 -9.08 -1.52 -8.06
CA LEU A 9 -8.76 -1.04 -6.71
C LEU A 9 -7.28 -1.26 -6.38
N ARG A 10 -6.73 -2.45 -6.69
CA ARG A 10 -5.29 -2.72 -6.52
C ARG A 10 -4.40 -1.79 -7.31
N THR A 11 -4.77 -1.52 -8.56
CA THR A 11 -4.04 -0.58 -9.42
C THR A 11 -4.04 0.83 -8.81
N VAL A 12 -5.21 1.32 -8.38
CA VAL A 12 -5.34 2.64 -7.75
C VAL A 12 -4.56 2.70 -6.44
N SER A 13 -4.67 1.68 -5.59
CA SER A 13 -3.93 1.61 -4.33
C SER A 13 -2.42 1.56 -4.55
N MET A 14 -1.93 0.82 -5.56
CA MET A 14 -0.51 0.82 -5.94
C MET A 14 -0.05 2.24 -6.30
N VAL A 15 -0.80 2.96 -7.14
CA VAL A 15 -0.46 4.34 -7.52
C VAL A 15 -0.44 5.26 -6.29
N LEU A 16 -1.40 5.12 -5.38
CA LEU A 16 -1.42 5.88 -4.13
C LEU A 16 -0.17 5.60 -3.29
N PHE A 17 0.22 4.35 -3.10
CA PHE A 17 1.42 3.99 -2.34
C PHE A 17 2.70 4.54 -2.97
N ILE A 18 2.81 4.58 -4.31
CA ILE A 18 3.92 5.21 -5.01
C ILE A 18 3.97 6.72 -4.70
N ILE A 19 2.83 7.42 -4.76
CA ILE A 19 2.74 8.85 -4.43
C ILE A 19 3.16 9.09 -2.97
N TYR A 20 2.72 8.25 -2.03
CA TYR A 20 3.14 8.32 -0.63
C TYR A 20 4.65 8.08 -0.43
N GLY A 21 5.23 7.15 -1.19
CA GLY A 21 6.67 6.88 -1.19
C GLY A 21 7.48 8.09 -1.68
N ILE A 22 7.06 8.71 -2.79
CA ILE A 22 7.68 9.93 -3.34
C ILE A 22 7.57 11.09 -2.34
N ASN A 23 6.41 11.28 -1.72
CA ASN A 23 6.22 12.35 -0.74
C ASN A 23 7.09 12.13 0.51
N SER A 24 7.20 10.89 0.98
CA SER A 24 8.07 10.55 2.12
C SER A 24 9.55 10.75 1.78
N ASN A 25 9.94 10.49 0.52
CA ASN A 25 11.31 10.70 0.06
C ASN A 25 11.67 12.19 0.06
N LYS A 26 10.75 13.05 -0.39
CA LYS A 26 10.90 14.51 -0.32
C LYS A 26 11.02 15.05 1.10
N LYS A 27 10.45 14.35 2.09
CA LYS A 27 10.56 14.70 3.52
C LYS A 27 11.83 14.15 4.19
N GLY A 28 12.70 13.45 3.46
CA GLY A 28 13.90 12.82 4.01
C GLY A 28 13.61 11.58 4.88
N GLU A 29 12.39 11.04 4.83
CA GLU A 29 11.99 9.86 5.59
C GLU A 29 12.32 8.57 4.82
N GLU A 30 13.61 8.27 4.67
CA GLU A 30 14.08 7.15 3.82
C GLU A 30 13.47 5.79 4.18
N LEU A 31 13.32 5.50 5.49
CA LEU A 31 12.68 4.27 5.97
C LEU A 31 11.21 4.16 5.52
N TRP A 32 10.46 5.26 5.62
CA TRP A 32 9.05 5.28 5.21
C TRP A 32 8.92 5.21 3.69
N THR A 33 9.83 5.82 2.94
CA THR A 33 9.90 5.68 1.49
C THR A 33 10.02 4.21 1.10
N PHE A 34 10.98 3.48 1.67
CA PHE A 34 11.17 2.08 1.37
C PHE A 34 9.95 1.24 1.74
N PHE A 35 9.32 1.52 2.88
CA PHE A 35 8.08 0.85 3.31
C PHE A 35 6.93 1.05 2.32
N TRP A 36 6.70 2.28 1.84
CA TRP A 36 5.62 2.57 0.89
C TRP A 36 5.89 1.98 -0.49
N PHE A 37 7.12 2.03 -0.99
CA PHE A 37 7.48 1.40 -2.26
C PHE A 37 7.41 -0.14 -2.18
N GLY A 38 7.88 -0.75 -1.08
CA GLY A 38 7.72 -2.17 -0.83
C GLY A 38 6.25 -2.58 -0.78
N SER A 39 5.40 -1.76 -0.15
CA SER A 39 3.95 -1.95 -0.14
C SER A 39 3.38 -1.88 -1.56
N ALA A 40 3.75 -0.87 -2.37
CA ALA A 40 3.28 -0.77 -3.76
C ALA A 40 3.64 -2.01 -4.61
N ILE A 41 4.81 -2.60 -4.39
CA ILE A 41 5.22 -3.85 -5.05
C ILE A 41 4.36 -5.03 -4.58
N LEU A 42 4.03 -5.10 -3.29
CA LEU A 42 3.22 -6.18 -2.71
C LEU A 42 1.81 -6.25 -3.31
N ILE A 43 1.18 -5.10 -3.57
CA ILE A 43 -0.19 -4.96 -4.11
C ILE A 43 -0.22 -4.76 -5.65
N ASN A 44 0.93 -4.83 -6.32
CA ASN A 44 1.02 -4.62 -7.75
C ASN A 44 0.06 -5.54 -8.54
N PRO A 45 -0.80 -4.99 -9.43
CA PRO A 45 -1.73 -5.79 -10.23
C PRO A 45 -1.04 -6.79 -11.19
N ILE A 46 0.21 -6.54 -11.56
CA ILE A 46 1.00 -7.38 -12.50
C ILE A 46 1.48 -8.66 -11.82
N PHE A 47 2.01 -8.54 -10.59
CA PHE A 47 2.50 -9.68 -9.81
C PHE A 47 1.43 -10.08 -8.78
N LYS A 48 0.53 -10.99 -9.17
CA LYS A 48 -0.49 -11.51 -8.25
C LYS A 48 0.15 -12.39 -7.18
N ILE A 49 0.52 -11.79 -6.04
CA ILE A 49 0.95 -12.52 -4.85
C ILE A 49 -0.29 -13.10 -4.18
N ALA A 50 -0.46 -14.41 -4.31
CA ALA A 50 -1.54 -15.15 -3.67
C ALA A 50 -1.22 -15.39 -2.18
N LEU A 51 -1.13 -14.31 -1.38
CA LEU A 51 -1.24 -14.49 0.07
C LEU A 51 -2.65 -15.00 0.39
N GLY A 52 -2.77 -15.87 1.38
CA GLY A 52 -4.08 -16.31 1.88
C GLY A 52 -4.90 -15.13 2.39
N ARG A 53 -6.24 -15.25 2.38
CA ARG A 53 -7.16 -14.19 2.80
C ARG A 53 -6.84 -13.64 4.19
N LEU A 54 -6.45 -14.50 5.12
CA LEU A 54 -6.10 -14.11 6.50
C LEU A 54 -4.86 -13.20 6.54
N LEU A 55 -3.83 -13.51 5.75
CA LEU A 55 -2.62 -12.70 5.66
C LEU A 55 -2.89 -11.34 5.02
N TRP A 56 -3.66 -11.30 3.92
CA TRP A 56 -4.07 -10.03 3.30
C TRP A 56 -4.85 -9.13 4.26
N ASN A 57 -5.78 -9.69 5.04
CA ASN A 57 -6.53 -8.92 6.03
C ASN A 57 -5.61 -8.32 7.10
N VAL A 58 -4.58 -9.05 7.55
CA VAL A 58 -3.60 -8.54 8.52
C VAL A 58 -2.81 -7.38 7.91
N VAL A 59 -2.37 -7.52 6.66
CA VAL A 59 -1.66 -6.45 5.94
C VAL A 59 -2.53 -5.20 5.79
N ASP A 60 -3.81 -5.37 5.43
CA ASP A 60 -4.76 -4.26 5.30
C ASP A 60 -4.97 -3.54 6.64
N ILE A 61 -5.08 -4.28 7.76
CA ILE A 61 -5.20 -3.69 9.10
C ILE A 61 -3.93 -2.90 9.46
N ILE A 62 -2.75 -3.43 9.15
CA ILE A 62 -1.47 -2.74 9.41
C ILE A 62 -1.41 -1.44 8.61
N TRP A 63 -1.74 -1.46 7.32
CA TRP A 63 -1.77 -0.24 6.50
C TRP A 63 -2.79 0.77 7.02
N ALA A 64 -3.99 0.33 7.41
CA ALA A 64 -5.00 1.21 7.99
C ALA A 64 -4.50 1.86 9.29
N ALA A 65 -3.88 1.10 10.19
CA ALA A 65 -3.32 1.61 11.43
C ALA A 65 -2.21 2.64 11.19
N ILE A 66 -1.30 2.37 10.25
CA ILE A 66 -0.21 3.29 9.88
C ILE A 66 -0.77 4.59 9.29
N LEU A 67 -1.76 4.49 8.40
CA LEU A 67 -2.39 5.67 7.80
C LEU A 67 -3.12 6.53 8.84
N VAL A 68 -3.82 5.90 9.79
CA VAL A 68 -4.49 6.60 10.90
C VAL A 68 -3.48 7.25 11.86
N TYR A 69 -2.40 6.54 12.18
CA TYR A 69 -1.33 7.12 13.00
C TYR A 69 -0.71 8.35 12.30
N ARG A 70 -0.37 8.21 11.02
CA ARG A 70 0.26 9.27 10.23
C ARG A 70 -0.69 10.42 9.88
N SER A 71 -2.00 10.22 9.87
CA SER A 71 -2.97 11.31 9.70
C SER A 71 -3.13 12.15 10.97
N LYS A 72 -2.79 11.59 12.13
CA LYS A 72 -2.85 12.28 13.42
C LYS A 72 -1.59 13.07 13.77
N ASP A 73 -0.47 12.69 13.16
CA ASP A 73 0.86 13.28 13.38
C ASP A 73 1.22 14.38 12.35
N ARG A 74 0.25 14.79 11.51
CA ARG A 74 0.35 15.91 10.57
C ARG A 74 -0.48 17.08 11.07
#